data_AF-A0A1I2JW52-F1
#
_entry.id   AF-A0A1I2JW52-F1
#
_cell.length_a   1.000
_cell.length_b   1.000
_cell.length_c   1.000
_cell.angle_alpha   90.00
_cell.angle_beta   90.00
_cell.angle_gamma   90.00
#
_symmetry.space_group_name_H-M   'P 1'
#
loop_
_entity.id
_entity.type
_entity.pdbx_description
1 polymer ?
#
loop_
_entity_poly.entity_id
_entity_poly.type
_entity_poly.pdbx_seq_one_letter_code
_entity_poly.pdbx_strand_id
1 'polypeptide(L)'
;MIDPSELPLEIVRDFQVFLNYIDEEKVTVTKTKGYMQRKHCYQLNQRFEVQNTGVTEKNDQIYYTRVHLFYYLALNGKLMTRKGNRLILLDRAAEFYRFSNLQKYLFLLETLWIDTDWAVFTEHEKAIYGSVIEACGGVLSQPPEQEIEVTFGKFAVSIYQMGHMVPVLSYFGLWNYTLSEKMESVKQNIHPASIQTTKVGWKLLQTLLLTRPVSIWNVPARRHEGEWLVTPGRYPEGGNSLMFVEEMVAAEYGLHFSQGDEDERFTDRFKGLFGTNELYPMFPRR
;
A
#
# COMPACT_ATOMS: atom_id res chain seq x y z
N MET A 1 18.10 1.11 14.07
CA MET A 1 16.80 0.46 14.37
C MET A 1 15.68 1.50 14.28
N ILE A 2 14.44 1.06 14.24
CA ILE A 2 13.19 1.83 14.23
C ILE A 2 12.48 1.47 15.54
N ASP A 3 12.12 2.47 16.33
CA ASP A 3 11.27 2.24 17.49
C ASP A 3 9.82 2.07 16.99
N PRO A 4 9.09 1.01 17.40
CA PRO A 4 7.69 0.82 16.99
C PRO A 4 6.77 2.01 17.29
N SER A 5 7.12 2.87 18.26
CA SER A 5 6.41 4.11 18.55
C SER A 5 6.58 5.20 17.48
N GLU A 6 7.59 5.09 16.61
CA GLU A 6 7.79 5.99 15.47
C GLU A 6 6.94 5.60 14.24
N LEU A 7 6.22 4.45 14.29
CA LEU A 7 5.32 4.03 13.22
C LEU A 7 3.99 4.81 13.28
N PRO A 8 3.34 5.07 12.12
CA PRO A 8 2.04 5.73 12.09
C PRO A 8 0.94 4.77 12.52
N LEU A 9 0.76 4.60 13.83
CA LEU A 9 -0.20 3.65 14.40
C LEU A 9 -1.67 4.07 14.17
N GLU A 10 -1.93 5.27 13.67
CA GLU A 10 -3.23 5.76 13.22
C GLU A 10 -3.82 4.80 12.16
N ILE A 11 -2.99 4.26 11.25
CA ILE A 11 -3.47 3.33 10.22
C ILE A 11 -4.00 2.03 10.85
N VAL A 12 -3.36 1.56 11.93
CA VAL A 12 -3.78 0.35 12.64
C VAL A 12 -5.07 0.60 13.41
N ARG A 13 -5.18 1.76 14.08
CA ARG A 13 -6.39 2.15 14.81
C ARG A 13 -7.58 2.30 13.87
N ASP A 14 -7.42 3.05 12.78
CA ASP A 14 -8.49 3.24 11.80
C ASP A 14 -8.86 1.93 11.08
N PHE A 15 -7.91 1.02 10.84
CA PHE A 15 -8.23 -0.29 10.29
C PHE A 15 -9.06 -1.15 11.25
N GLN A 16 -8.82 -1.06 12.56
CA GLN A 16 -9.67 -1.72 13.55
C GLN A 16 -11.07 -1.11 13.58
N VAL A 17 -11.20 0.23 13.49
CA VAL A 17 -12.50 0.91 13.33
C VAL A 17 -13.22 0.40 12.10
N PHE A 18 -12.50 0.22 10.99
CA PHE A 18 -13.06 -0.35 9.77
C PHE A 18 -13.60 -1.76 9.98
N LEU A 19 -12.82 -2.68 10.57
CA LEU A 19 -13.27 -4.05 10.81
C LEU A 19 -14.48 -4.11 11.76
N ASN A 20 -14.45 -3.35 12.85
CA ASN A 20 -15.57 -3.27 13.80
C ASN A 20 -16.84 -2.78 13.11
N TYR A 21 -16.73 -1.77 12.24
CA TYR A 21 -17.86 -1.29 11.46
C TYR A 21 -18.43 -2.36 10.51
N ILE A 22 -17.59 -3.21 9.89
CA ILE A 22 -18.08 -4.32 9.07
C ILE A 22 -18.86 -5.35 9.89
N ASP A 23 -18.45 -5.60 11.14
CA ASP A 23 -19.09 -6.55 12.05
C ASP A 23 -20.43 -6.03 12.59
N GLU A 24 -20.44 -4.77 13.00
CA GLU A 24 -21.60 -4.10 13.61
C GLU A 24 -22.66 -3.71 12.57
N GLU A 25 -22.22 -3.11 11.48
CA GLU A 25 -23.08 -2.57 10.45
C GLU A 25 -23.20 -3.62 9.34
N LYS A 26 -24.43 -3.94 8.91
CA LYS A 26 -24.66 -4.92 7.82
C LYS A 26 -24.21 -4.31 6.48
N VAL A 27 -22.91 -4.19 6.27
CA VAL A 27 -22.31 -3.46 5.15
C VAL A 27 -22.63 -4.14 3.84
N THR A 28 -23.16 -3.34 2.93
CA THR A 28 -23.55 -3.79 1.60
C THR A 28 -22.67 -3.20 0.52
N VAL A 29 -22.54 -3.95 -0.57
CA VAL A 29 -21.80 -3.56 -1.76
C VAL A 29 -22.72 -3.29 -2.96
N THR A 30 -22.21 -2.51 -3.90
CA THR A 30 -22.83 -2.23 -5.19
C THR A 30 -22.78 -3.46 -6.09
N LYS A 31 -23.77 -3.61 -6.95
CA LYS A 31 -23.86 -4.76 -7.86
C LYS A 31 -22.75 -4.73 -8.92
N THR A 32 -22.51 -3.56 -9.50
CA THR A 32 -21.62 -3.40 -10.67
C THR A 32 -20.14 -3.50 -10.31
N LYS A 33 -19.65 -2.66 -9.40
CA LYS A 33 -18.23 -2.59 -9.06
C LYS A 33 -17.85 -3.46 -7.85
N GLY A 34 -18.84 -3.97 -7.11
CA GLY A 34 -18.59 -4.65 -5.85
C GLY A 34 -18.10 -3.75 -4.72
N TYR A 35 -18.08 -2.43 -4.93
CA TYR A 35 -17.66 -1.45 -3.94
C TYR A 35 -18.68 -1.32 -2.81
N MET A 36 -18.24 -1.00 -1.60
CA MET A 36 -19.08 -0.54 -0.52
C MET A 36 -20.01 0.59 -0.99
N GLN A 37 -21.26 0.56 -0.52
CA GLN A 37 -22.19 1.65 -0.83
C GLN A 37 -21.69 2.98 -0.24
N ARG A 38 -21.95 4.08 -0.95
CA ARG A 38 -21.46 5.43 -0.61
C ARG A 38 -21.77 5.84 0.83
N LYS A 39 -22.97 5.52 1.33
CA LYS A 39 -23.38 5.78 2.71
C LYS A 39 -22.41 5.18 3.74
N HIS A 40 -21.92 3.96 3.49
CA HIS A 40 -21.00 3.27 4.39
C HIS A 40 -19.60 3.89 4.30
N CYS A 41 -19.17 4.30 3.12
CA CYS A 41 -17.89 4.98 2.93
C CYS A 41 -17.85 6.31 3.68
N TYR A 42 -18.91 7.11 3.57
CA TYR A 42 -19.02 8.38 4.30
C TYR A 42 -19.03 8.16 5.81
N GLN A 43 -19.89 7.26 6.31
CA GLN A 43 -20.00 6.98 7.74
C GLN A 43 -18.68 6.47 8.34
N LEU A 44 -17.96 5.59 7.64
CA LEU A 44 -16.64 5.14 8.05
C LEU A 44 -15.64 6.29 8.11
N ASN A 45 -15.59 7.13 7.07
CA ASN A 45 -14.69 8.28 7.04
C ASN A 45 -14.90 9.21 8.23
N GLN A 46 -16.15 9.40 8.67
CA GLN A 46 -16.45 10.21 9.86
C GLN A 46 -16.01 9.57 11.19
N ARG A 47 -15.80 8.24 11.21
CA ARG A 47 -15.35 7.50 12.40
C ARG A 47 -13.82 7.36 12.48
N PHE A 48 -13.10 7.60 11.38
CA PHE A 48 -11.64 7.55 11.37
C PHE A 48 -11.03 8.74 12.10
N GLU A 49 -9.89 8.49 12.74
CA GLU A 49 -9.03 9.50 13.32
C GLU A 49 -8.45 10.40 12.22
N VAL A 50 -8.01 9.81 11.11
CA VAL A 50 -7.54 10.54 9.93
C VAL A 50 -8.58 10.46 8.81
N GLN A 51 -9.38 11.51 8.71
CA GLN A 51 -10.46 11.60 7.72
C GLN A 51 -9.94 12.03 6.35
N ASN A 52 -10.45 11.43 5.28
CA ASN A 52 -10.33 12.00 3.94
C ASN A 52 -11.11 13.32 3.90
N THR A 53 -10.46 14.41 3.48
CA THR A 53 -11.07 15.72 3.29
C THR A 53 -11.60 15.88 1.86
N GLY A 54 -12.47 16.86 1.61
CA GLY A 54 -12.98 17.16 0.26
C GLY A 54 -13.97 16.14 -0.31
N VAL A 55 -14.31 15.07 0.43
CA VAL A 55 -15.30 14.05 0.07
C VAL A 55 -16.67 14.35 0.67
N THR A 56 -17.71 13.88 -0.01
CA THR A 56 -19.13 14.05 0.35
C THR A 56 -19.85 12.71 0.22
N GLU A 57 -21.02 12.54 0.84
CA GLU A 57 -21.86 11.33 0.76
C GLU A 57 -22.17 10.83 -0.67
N LYS A 58 -21.98 11.67 -1.68
CA LYS A 58 -22.22 11.35 -3.09
C LYS A 58 -21.01 10.73 -3.79
N ASN A 59 -19.84 10.77 -3.18
CA ASN A 59 -18.62 10.20 -3.74
C ASN A 59 -18.64 8.66 -3.69
N ASP A 60 -18.05 8.03 -4.70
CA ASP A 60 -17.80 6.58 -4.72
C ASP A 60 -16.61 6.19 -3.81
N GLN A 61 -16.50 4.89 -3.49
CA GLN A 61 -15.49 4.36 -2.56
C GLN A 61 -14.05 4.79 -2.91
N ILE A 62 -13.68 4.86 -4.18
CA ILE A 62 -12.31 5.19 -4.61
C ILE A 62 -11.84 6.56 -4.10
N TYR A 63 -12.75 7.54 -3.98
CA TYR A 63 -12.42 8.87 -3.47
C TYR A 63 -12.22 8.89 -1.95
N TYR A 64 -12.74 7.91 -1.24
CA TYR A 64 -12.45 7.68 0.18
C TYR A 64 -11.19 6.82 0.31
N THR A 65 -10.02 7.37 -0.06
CA THR A 65 -8.78 6.60 -0.22
C THR A 65 -8.50 5.64 0.94
N ARG A 66 -8.71 6.07 2.20
CA ARG A 66 -8.45 5.21 3.37
C ARG A 66 -9.47 4.07 3.49
N VAL A 67 -10.76 4.34 3.27
CA VAL A 67 -11.80 3.31 3.19
C VAL A 67 -11.49 2.34 2.04
N HIS A 68 -11.07 2.86 0.89
CA HIS A 68 -10.75 2.08 -0.29
C HIS A 68 -9.57 1.14 -0.05
N LEU A 69 -8.50 1.65 0.57
CA LEU A 69 -7.36 0.87 1.01
C LEU A 69 -7.79 -0.26 1.96
N PHE A 70 -8.49 0.07 3.04
CA PHE A 70 -8.88 -0.93 4.06
C PHE A 70 -9.80 -2.01 3.52
N TYR A 71 -10.71 -1.65 2.61
CA TYR A 71 -11.53 -2.62 1.90
C TYR A 71 -10.68 -3.68 1.19
N TYR A 72 -9.65 -3.26 0.44
CA TYR A 72 -8.78 -4.21 -0.25
C TYR A 72 -7.83 -4.95 0.69
N LEU A 73 -7.27 -4.29 1.71
CA LEU A 73 -6.42 -4.98 2.70
C LEU A 73 -7.20 -6.07 3.45
N ALA A 74 -8.44 -5.81 3.84
CA ALA A 74 -9.26 -6.81 4.54
C ALA A 74 -9.64 -7.99 3.62
N LEU A 75 -9.94 -7.74 2.34
CA LEU A 75 -10.24 -8.80 1.37
C LEU A 75 -8.99 -9.62 1.00
N ASN A 76 -7.88 -8.96 0.70
CA ASN A 76 -6.66 -9.61 0.23
C ASN A 76 -5.96 -10.33 1.38
N GLY A 77 -5.95 -9.73 2.57
CA GLY A 77 -5.48 -10.33 3.81
C GLY A 77 -6.41 -11.42 4.38
N LYS A 78 -7.53 -11.72 3.70
CA LYS A 78 -8.51 -12.76 4.09
C LYS A 78 -9.10 -12.56 5.49
N LEU A 79 -9.24 -11.31 5.93
CA LEU A 79 -9.97 -10.96 7.15
C LEU A 79 -11.48 -10.83 6.90
N MET A 80 -11.83 -10.62 5.63
CA MET A 80 -13.20 -10.37 5.18
C MET A 80 -13.45 -11.13 3.88
N THR A 81 -14.71 -11.46 3.63
CA THR A 81 -15.18 -11.94 2.32
C THR A 81 -16.49 -11.29 1.93
N ARG A 82 -16.84 -11.43 0.66
CA ARG A 82 -18.14 -11.02 0.11
C ARG A 82 -19.07 -12.22 0.05
N LYS A 83 -20.22 -12.15 0.71
CA LYS A 83 -21.31 -13.13 0.62
C LYS A 83 -22.53 -12.46 -0.01
N GLY A 84 -22.75 -12.71 -1.30
CA GLY A 84 -23.78 -12.03 -2.07
C GLY A 84 -23.48 -10.53 -2.22
N ASN A 85 -24.33 -9.68 -1.66
CA ASN A 85 -24.13 -8.23 -1.64
C ASN A 85 -23.64 -7.69 -0.29
N ARG A 86 -23.22 -8.56 0.64
CA ARG A 86 -22.76 -8.17 1.97
C ARG A 86 -21.29 -8.49 2.17
N LEU A 87 -20.65 -7.69 3.00
CA LEU A 87 -19.32 -7.98 3.55
C LEU A 87 -19.49 -8.68 4.90
N ILE A 88 -18.65 -9.67 5.14
CA ILE A 88 -18.66 -10.47 6.38
C ILE A 88 -17.22 -10.72 6.80
N LEU A 89 -16.93 -10.55 8.09
CA LEU A 89 -15.65 -10.93 8.67
C LEU A 89 -15.48 -12.45 8.71
N LEU A 90 -14.24 -12.90 8.55
CA LEU A 90 -13.85 -14.29 8.70
C LEU A 90 -13.23 -14.51 10.09
N ASP A 91 -13.13 -15.76 10.54
CA ASP A 91 -12.49 -16.09 11.83
C ASP A 91 -11.05 -15.54 11.94
N ARG A 92 -10.38 -15.39 10.80
CA ARG A 92 -9.05 -14.77 10.70
C ARG A 92 -9.01 -13.34 11.23
N ALA A 93 -10.12 -12.60 11.19
CA ALA A 93 -10.21 -11.27 11.81
C ALA A 93 -10.02 -11.35 13.33
N ALA A 94 -10.58 -12.37 14.00
CA ALA A 94 -10.41 -12.58 15.44
C ALA A 94 -8.94 -12.82 15.83
N GLU A 95 -8.19 -13.54 14.99
CA GLU A 95 -6.74 -13.70 15.15
C GLU A 95 -5.99 -12.37 14.97
N PHE A 96 -6.36 -11.58 13.96
CA PHE A 96 -5.75 -10.26 13.71
C PHE A 96 -5.91 -9.33 14.91
N TYR A 97 -7.06 -9.34 15.60
CA TYR A 97 -7.25 -8.50 16.79
C TYR A 97 -6.26 -8.81 17.92
N ARG A 98 -5.76 -10.05 18.01
CA ARG A 98 -4.81 -10.49 19.04
C ARG A 98 -3.37 -10.07 18.77
N PHE A 99 -3.06 -9.64 17.55
CA PHE A 99 -1.72 -9.18 17.20
C PHE A 99 -1.35 -7.89 17.92
N SER A 100 -0.05 -7.71 18.19
CA SER A 100 0.51 -6.44 18.65
C SER A 100 0.36 -5.35 17.58
N ASN A 101 0.52 -4.09 17.96
CA ASN A 101 0.42 -2.98 16.99
C ASN A 101 1.46 -3.10 15.86
N LEU A 102 2.69 -3.54 16.18
CA LEU A 102 3.73 -3.79 15.19
C LEU A 102 3.34 -4.92 14.22
N GLN A 103 2.84 -6.03 14.74
CA GLN A 103 2.37 -7.16 13.93
C GLN A 103 1.20 -6.77 13.02
N LYS A 104 0.24 -5.99 13.54
CA LYS A 104 -0.87 -5.46 12.74
C LYS A 104 -0.37 -4.53 11.63
N TYR A 105 0.53 -3.60 11.95
CA TYR A 105 1.12 -2.71 10.97
C TYR A 105 1.84 -3.48 9.84
N LEU A 106 2.69 -4.44 10.19
CA LEU A 106 3.41 -5.25 9.21
C LEU A 106 2.49 -6.14 8.40
N PHE A 107 1.42 -6.68 8.99
CA PHE A 107 0.39 -7.42 8.25
C PHE A 107 -0.26 -6.55 7.17
N LEU A 108 -0.61 -5.30 7.51
CA LEU A 108 -1.21 -4.36 6.56
C LEU A 108 -0.22 -4.01 5.45
N LEU A 109 1.05 -3.76 5.80
CA LEU A 109 2.09 -3.42 4.85
C LEU A 109 2.41 -4.58 3.91
N GLU A 110 2.54 -5.79 4.45
CA GLU A 110 2.71 -7.03 3.69
C GLU A 110 1.56 -7.25 2.71
N THR A 111 0.32 -7.11 3.20
CA THR A 111 -0.87 -7.28 2.37
C THR A 111 -0.95 -6.24 1.26
N LEU A 112 -0.57 -4.99 1.53
CA LEU A 112 -0.46 -3.95 0.50
C LEU A 112 0.59 -4.32 -0.54
N TRP A 113 1.78 -4.70 -0.09
CA TRP A 113 2.95 -4.83 -0.96
C TRP A 113 2.91 -6.11 -1.80
N ILE A 114 2.40 -7.21 -1.25
CA ILE A 114 2.39 -8.51 -1.90
C ILE A 114 1.05 -8.82 -2.56
N ASP A 115 -0.05 -8.66 -1.83
CA ASP A 115 -1.33 -9.28 -2.17
C ASP A 115 -2.31 -8.32 -2.84
N THR A 116 -2.03 -7.02 -2.80
CA THR A 116 -2.93 -5.99 -3.29
C THR A 116 -2.54 -5.54 -4.69
N ASP A 117 -3.52 -5.58 -5.60
CA ASP A 117 -3.38 -5.07 -6.96
C ASP A 117 -3.38 -3.55 -6.90
N TRP A 118 -2.25 -2.92 -7.19
CA TRP A 118 -2.11 -1.47 -7.09
C TRP A 118 -2.91 -0.72 -8.15
N ALA A 119 -3.34 -1.40 -9.21
CA ALA A 119 -4.19 -0.82 -10.24
C ALA A 119 -5.53 -0.30 -9.67
N VAL A 120 -5.98 -0.83 -8.53
CA VAL A 120 -7.22 -0.34 -7.89
C VAL A 120 -7.10 1.09 -7.35
N PHE A 121 -5.88 1.61 -7.20
CA PHE A 121 -5.61 2.96 -6.67
C PHE A 121 -5.36 4.02 -7.76
N THR A 122 -5.47 3.67 -9.04
CA THR A 122 -5.23 4.62 -10.12
C THR A 122 -6.12 4.32 -11.33
N GLU A 123 -6.32 5.31 -12.19
CA GLU A 123 -6.92 5.10 -13.50
C GLU A 123 -5.87 4.59 -14.52
N HIS A 124 -4.58 4.63 -14.17
CA HIS A 124 -3.45 4.21 -15.00
C HIS A 124 -3.00 2.77 -14.73
N GLU A 125 -3.94 1.82 -14.80
CA GLU A 125 -3.75 0.41 -14.38
C GLU A 125 -2.46 -0.24 -14.92
N LYS A 126 -2.09 0.03 -16.19
CA LYS A 126 -0.92 -0.58 -16.83
C LYS A 126 0.43 -0.02 -16.36
N ALA A 127 0.46 1.24 -15.93
CA ALA A 127 1.71 1.92 -15.61
C ALA A 127 2.06 1.83 -14.12
N ILE A 128 1.06 1.60 -13.24
CA ILE A 128 1.17 1.79 -11.80
C ILE A 128 2.39 1.11 -11.17
N TYR A 129 2.69 -0.14 -11.54
CA TYR A 129 3.78 -0.89 -10.97
C TYR A 129 5.14 -0.26 -11.31
N GLY A 130 5.36 0.04 -12.59
CA GLY A 130 6.55 0.76 -13.04
C GLY A 130 6.64 2.15 -12.43
N SER A 131 5.54 2.90 -12.39
CA SER A 131 5.48 4.23 -11.80
C SER A 131 5.85 4.23 -10.32
N VAL A 132 5.39 3.26 -9.53
CA VAL A 132 5.77 3.10 -8.12
C VAL A 132 7.26 2.78 -8.00
N ILE A 133 7.79 1.84 -8.80
CA ILE A 133 9.22 1.49 -8.78
C ILE A 133 10.09 2.71 -9.09
N GLU A 134 9.78 3.44 -10.16
CA GLU A 134 10.51 4.63 -10.57
C GLU A 134 10.43 5.76 -9.54
N ALA A 135 9.23 6.06 -9.04
CA ALA A 135 9.04 7.08 -8.02
C ALA A 135 9.79 6.74 -6.73
N CYS A 136 9.66 5.51 -6.24
CA CYS A 136 10.36 5.08 -5.03
C CYS A 136 11.87 5.05 -5.24
N GLY A 137 12.35 4.68 -6.43
CA GLY A 137 13.77 4.75 -6.78
C GLY A 137 14.30 6.18 -6.77
N GLY A 138 13.59 7.12 -7.40
CA GLY A 138 13.96 8.54 -7.40
C GLY A 138 13.93 9.17 -6.00
N VAL A 139 12.98 8.76 -5.15
CA VAL A 139 12.94 9.17 -3.74
C VAL A 139 14.13 8.61 -2.96
N LEU A 140 14.47 7.33 -3.13
CA LEU A 140 15.60 6.69 -2.45
C LEU A 140 16.96 7.17 -2.95
N SER A 141 17.03 7.77 -4.14
CA SER A 141 18.25 8.38 -4.67
C SER A 141 18.59 9.69 -3.95
N GLN A 142 17.67 10.25 -3.16
CA GLN A 142 17.91 11.44 -2.36
C GLN A 142 18.26 11.06 -0.91
N PRO A 143 19.02 11.93 -0.20
CA PRO A 143 19.16 11.87 1.24
C PRO A 143 17.81 11.71 1.95
N PRO A 144 17.77 10.97 3.09
CA PRO A 144 16.55 10.82 3.87
C PRO A 144 16.01 12.18 4.30
N GLU A 145 14.69 12.32 4.24
CA GLU A 145 13.97 13.54 4.62
C GLU A 145 14.28 14.75 3.73
N GLN A 146 14.95 14.57 2.59
CA GLN A 146 15.03 15.60 1.58
C GLN A 146 13.68 15.76 0.87
N GLU A 147 13.20 17.00 0.80
CA GLU A 147 12.02 17.32 0.01
C GLU A 147 12.37 17.35 -1.48
N ILE A 148 11.52 16.73 -2.28
CA ILE A 148 11.64 16.65 -3.74
C ILE A 148 10.43 17.36 -4.33
N GLU A 149 10.68 18.42 -5.10
CA GLU A 149 9.63 19.11 -5.85
C GLU A 149 9.16 18.25 -7.03
N VAL A 150 7.84 18.16 -7.19
CA VAL A 150 7.17 17.42 -8.27
C VAL A 150 6.76 18.42 -9.35
N THR A 151 7.72 18.87 -10.15
CA THR A 151 7.51 19.89 -11.18
C THR A 151 7.29 19.29 -12.56
N PHE A 152 8.34 18.73 -13.18
CA PHE A 152 8.31 18.17 -14.53
C PHE A 152 9.35 17.05 -14.70
N GLY A 153 9.18 16.23 -15.73
CA GLY A 153 10.10 15.15 -16.07
C GLY A 153 9.61 13.77 -15.62
N LYS A 154 10.49 12.77 -15.75
CA LYS A 154 10.16 11.35 -15.52
C LYS A 154 9.58 11.11 -14.13
N PHE A 155 10.25 11.60 -13.09
CA PHE A 155 9.77 11.49 -11.70
C PHE A 155 8.36 12.05 -11.50
N ALA A 156 8.07 13.24 -12.03
CA ALA A 156 6.75 13.85 -11.91
C ALA A 156 5.67 13.03 -12.63
N VAL A 157 5.97 12.50 -13.82
CA VAL A 157 5.05 11.61 -14.55
C VAL A 157 4.74 10.35 -13.74
N SER A 158 5.76 9.70 -13.18
CA SER A 158 5.58 8.50 -12.37
C SER A 158 4.73 8.81 -11.12
N ILE A 159 5.00 9.92 -10.43
CA ILE A 159 4.19 10.37 -9.28
C ILE A 159 2.73 10.65 -9.66
N TYR A 160 2.45 11.29 -10.78
CA TYR A 160 1.05 11.55 -11.19
C TYR A 160 0.33 10.26 -11.59
N GLN A 161 1.01 9.32 -12.24
CA GLN A 161 0.44 8.03 -12.62
C GLN A 161 0.09 7.16 -11.41
N MET A 162 0.75 7.38 -10.27
CA MET A 162 0.46 6.67 -9.03
C MET A 162 -0.93 6.97 -8.45
N GLY A 163 -1.53 8.14 -8.76
CA GLY A 163 -2.87 8.49 -8.32
C GLY A 163 -3.05 8.38 -6.80
N HIS A 164 -4.04 7.61 -6.34
CA HIS A 164 -4.29 7.38 -4.91
C HIS A 164 -3.22 6.54 -4.22
N MET A 165 -2.28 5.93 -4.94
CA MET A 165 -1.17 5.21 -4.32
C MET A 165 -0.22 6.15 -3.57
N VAL A 166 -0.14 7.44 -3.96
CA VAL A 166 0.66 8.44 -3.23
C VAL A 166 0.20 8.62 -1.78
N PRO A 167 -1.08 8.94 -1.50
CA PRO A 167 -1.59 8.98 -0.14
C PRO A 167 -1.55 7.62 0.57
N VAL A 168 -1.76 6.51 -0.15
CA VAL A 168 -1.67 5.16 0.46
C VAL A 168 -0.28 4.94 1.07
N LEU A 169 0.79 5.20 0.32
CA LEU A 169 2.16 5.06 0.83
C LEU A 169 2.46 6.05 1.97
N SER A 170 1.84 7.23 1.94
CA SER A 170 1.91 8.19 3.05
C SER A 170 1.21 7.68 4.31
N TYR A 171 0.08 6.97 4.21
CA TYR A 171 -0.60 6.38 5.38
C TYR A 171 0.23 5.33 6.09
N PHE A 172 1.14 4.65 5.38
CA PHE A 172 2.13 3.75 5.97
C PHE A 172 3.36 4.49 6.50
N GLY A 173 3.41 5.82 6.41
CA GLY A 173 4.51 6.63 6.93
C GLY A 173 5.76 6.59 6.07
N LEU A 174 5.64 6.14 4.81
CA LEU A 174 6.78 6.07 3.90
C LEU A 174 7.26 7.48 3.50
N TRP A 175 6.31 8.40 3.32
CA TRP A 175 6.58 9.80 3.05
C TRP A 175 5.44 10.72 3.47
N ASN A 176 5.75 12.01 3.53
CA ASN A 176 4.80 13.12 3.50
C ASN A 176 4.74 13.69 2.09
N TYR A 177 3.63 14.34 1.75
CA TYR A 177 3.48 15.05 0.49
C TYR A 177 2.63 16.30 0.67
N THR A 178 2.85 17.30 -0.16
CA THR A 178 2.02 18.50 -0.26
C THR A 178 1.25 18.48 -1.57
N LEU A 179 0.09 19.14 -1.64
CA LEU A 179 -0.69 19.25 -2.88
C LEU A 179 -0.37 20.56 -3.61
N SER A 180 -0.44 20.53 -4.94
CA SER A 180 -0.29 21.74 -5.74
C SER A 180 -1.54 22.64 -5.64
N GLU A 181 -1.35 23.92 -5.30
CA GLU A 181 -2.42 24.93 -5.26
C GLU A 181 -3.10 25.13 -6.62
N LYS A 182 -2.37 24.91 -7.71
CA LYS A 182 -2.79 25.27 -9.08
C LYS A 182 -3.96 24.43 -9.63
N MET A 183 -4.39 23.37 -8.94
CA MET A 183 -5.39 22.43 -9.47
C MET A 183 -6.48 22.00 -8.46
N GLU A 184 -6.76 22.79 -7.41
CA GLU A 184 -7.89 22.54 -6.49
C GLU A 184 -9.26 22.39 -7.19
N SER A 185 -9.40 22.83 -8.45
CA SER A 185 -10.63 22.73 -9.24
C SER A 185 -10.96 21.31 -9.71
N VAL A 186 -9.97 20.41 -9.83
CA VAL A 186 -10.19 18.99 -10.19
C VAL A 186 -10.00 18.14 -8.94
N LYS A 187 -10.98 18.22 -8.02
CA LYS A 187 -11.00 17.64 -6.66
C LYS A 187 -10.73 16.12 -6.54
N GLN A 188 -10.43 15.45 -7.64
CA GLN A 188 -10.39 13.99 -7.74
C GLN A 188 -9.01 13.45 -8.13
N ASN A 189 -8.10 14.28 -8.63
CA ASN A 189 -6.75 13.84 -9.00
C ASN A 189 -5.75 14.24 -7.93
N ILE A 190 -4.88 13.30 -7.55
CA ILE A 190 -3.78 13.56 -6.62
C ILE A 190 -2.61 14.16 -7.42
N HIS A 191 -2.34 15.44 -7.18
CA HIS A 191 -1.21 16.16 -7.78
C HIS A 191 -0.28 16.67 -6.68
N PRO A 192 0.68 15.85 -6.23
CA PRO A 192 1.66 16.28 -5.25
C PRO A 192 2.48 17.45 -5.82
N ALA A 193 2.74 18.47 -5.01
CA ALA A 193 3.71 19.52 -5.30
C ALA A 193 5.11 19.15 -4.78
N SER A 194 5.16 18.45 -3.66
CA SER A 194 6.40 17.90 -3.10
C SER A 194 6.18 16.56 -2.44
N ILE A 195 7.25 15.77 -2.33
CA ILE A 195 7.31 14.51 -1.58
C ILE A 195 8.57 14.51 -0.72
N GLN A 196 8.46 14.03 0.51
CA GLN A 196 9.57 13.93 1.45
C GLN A 196 9.44 12.64 2.26
N THR A 197 10.44 11.76 2.25
CA THR A 197 10.39 10.57 3.11
C THR A 197 10.36 10.96 4.56
N THR A 198 9.68 10.19 5.41
CA THR A 198 9.95 10.27 6.85
C THR A 198 11.23 9.50 7.17
N LYS A 199 11.89 9.77 8.31
CA LYS A 199 13.05 9.00 8.76
C LYS A 199 12.82 7.48 8.82
N VAL A 200 11.64 7.08 9.29
CA VAL A 200 11.22 5.67 9.35
C VAL A 200 10.87 5.16 7.96
N GLY A 201 10.13 5.98 7.21
CA GLY A 201 9.67 5.69 5.87
C GLY A 201 10.79 5.42 4.88
N TRP A 202 11.89 6.15 4.95
CA TRP A 202 13.07 5.92 4.11
C TRP A 202 13.66 4.51 4.32
N LYS A 203 13.83 4.09 5.58
CA LYS A 203 14.35 2.74 5.92
C LYS A 203 13.38 1.62 5.51
N LEU A 204 12.07 1.85 5.72
CA LEU A 204 11.04 0.92 5.27
C LEU A 204 11.05 0.80 3.75
N LEU A 205 11.13 1.93 3.04
CA LEU A 205 11.13 1.96 1.58
C LEU A 205 12.37 1.30 0.99
N GLN A 206 13.55 1.47 1.59
CA GLN A 206 14.73 0.71 1.22
C GLN A 206 14.50 -0.79 1.33
N THR A 207 13.90 -1.25 2.43
CA THR A 207 13.62 -2.68 2.62
C THR A 207 12.59 -3.17 1.60
N LEU A 208 11.49 -2.44 1.42
CA LEU A 208 10.42 -2.78 0.49
C LEU A 208 10.93 -2.81 -0.96
N LEU A 209 11.55 -1.74 -1.44
CA LEU A 209 11.96 -1.65 -2.84
C LEU A 209 13.18 -2.52 -3.13
N LEU A 210 14.22 -2.42 -2.29
CA LEU A 210 15.53 -3.00 -2.60
C LEU A 210 15.66 -4.45 -2.14
N THR A 211 14.86 -4.92 -1.19
CA THR A 211 14.95 -6.32 -0.70
C THR A 211 13.67 -7.11 -0.88
N ARG A 212 12.57 -6.43 -1.23
CA ARG A 212 11.27 -7.03 -1.58
C ARG A 212 10.78 -6.50 -2.94
N PRO A 213 11.61 -6.56 -4.00
CA PRO A 213 11.29 -5.98 -5.31
C PRO A 213 9.90 -6.39 -5.80
N VAL A 214 9.21 -5.46 -6.44
CA VAL A 214 7.82 -5.62 -6.91
C VAL A 214 7.75 -6.77 -7.92
N SER A 215 8.75 -6.88 -8.79
CA SER A 215 8.85 -7.93 -9.80
C SER A 215 8.90 -9.36 -9.25
N ILE A 216 9.27 -9.53 -7.98
CA ILE A 216 9.39 -10.82 -7.29
C ILE A 216 8.27 -10.99 -6.25
N TRP A 217 7.93 -9.92 -5.53
CA TRP A 217 7.08 -10.01 -4.35
C TRP A 217 5.62 -9.64 -4.60
N ASN A 218 5.31 -8.76 -5.56
CA ASN A 218 3.92 -8.35 -5.79
C ASN A 218 3.20 -9.38 -6.68
N VAL A 219 2.26 -10.13 -6.11
CA VAL A 219 1.56 -11.22 -6.79
C VAL A 219 0.67 -10.71 -7.92
N PRO A 220 -0.17 -9.68 -7.72
CA PRO A 220 -0.95 -9.11 -8.80
C PRO A 220 -0.11 -8.59 -9.96
N ALA A 221 0.99 -7.88 -9.69
CA ALA A 221 1.90 -7.37 -10.73
C ALA A 221 2.41 -8.50 -11.62
N ARG A 222 2.89 -9.59 -11.02
CA ARG A 222 3.39 -10.77 -11.75
C ARG A 222 2.30 -11.46 -12.57
N ARG A 223 1.06 -11.49 -12.08
CA ARG A 223 -0.09 -11.99 -12.85
C ARG A 223 -0.42 -11.12 -14.06
N HIS A 224 -0.32 -9.80 -13.93
CA HIS A 224 -0.47 -8.88 -15.07
C HIS A 224 0.62 -9.09 -16.12
N GLU A 225 1.81 -9.53 -15.71
CA GLU A 225 2.92 -9.93 -16.59
C GLU A 225 2.77 -11.35 -17.18
N GLY A 226 1.67 -12.05 -16.90
CA GLY A 226 1.34 -13.35 -17.47
C GLY A 226 1.72 -14.56 -16.62
N GLU A 227 2.21 -14.36 -15.39
CA GLU A 227 2.54 -15.46 -14.48
C GLU A 227 1.31 -15.95 -13.72
N TRP A 228 0.87 -17.18 -14.00
CA TRP A 228 -0.35 -17.73 -13.41
C TRP A 228 -0.16 -18.27 -11.98
N LEU A 229 0.95 -18.96 -11.73
CA LEU A 229 1.27 -19.60 -10.45
C LEU A 229 2.39 -18.86 -9.75
N VAL A 230 2.03 -17.77 -9.06
CA VAL A 230 2.99 -16.92 -8.38
C VAL A 230 3.23 -17.39 -6.94
N THR A 231 4.50 -17.62 -6.60
CA THR A 231 4.96 -17.73 -5.21
C THR A 231 5.77 -16.47 -4.86
N PRO A 232 5.28 -15.59 -3.97
CA PRO A 232 6.02 -14.39 -3.56
C PRO A 232 7.41 -14.75 -3.06
N GLY A 233 8.43 -13.99 -3.46
CA GLY A 233 9.83 -14.25 -3.07
C GLY A 233 10.57 -15.19 -4.02
N ARG A 234 9.87 -16.02 -4.79
CA ARG A 234 10.47 -16.88 -5.83
C ARG A 234 10.60 -16.13 -7.15
N TYR A 235 11.69 -16.35 -7.88
CA TYR A 235 11.91 -15.71 -9.18
C TYR A 235 10.85 -16.10 -10.21
N PRO A 236 10.41 -15.18 -11.09
CA PRO A 236 9.51 -15.51 -12.20
C PRO A 236 10.22 -16.41 -13.22
N GLU A 237 9.55 -17.48 -13.65
CA GLU A 237 10.04 -18.35 -14.71
C GLU A 237 10.04 -17.61 -16.05
N GLY A 238 11.22 -17.21 -16.54
CA GLY A 238 11.38 -16.48 -17.80
C GLY A 238 11.56 -14.96 -17.66
N GLY A 239 11.65 -14.44 -16.43
CA GLY A 239 11.72 -13.00 -16.17
C GLY A 239 10.38 -12.29 -16.41
N ASN A 240 10.29 -11.01 -16.03
CA ASN A 240 9.15 -10.16 -16.37
C ASN A 240 9.61 -8.72 -16.67
N SER A 241 8.74 -7.91 -17.28
CA SER A 241 9.14 -6.55 -17.67
C SER A 241 9.45 -5.64 -16.48
N LEU A 242 8.87 -5.92 -15.31
CA LEU A 242 9.14 -5.16 -14.09
C LEU A 242 10.56 -5.35 -13.58
N MET A 243 11.16 -6.52 -13.76
CA MET A 243 12.59 -6.72 -13.45
C MET A 243 13.46 -5.78 -14.29
N PHE A 244 13.14 -5.61 -15.57
CA PHE A 244 13.86 -4.68 -16.43
C PHE A 244 13.68 -3.23 -15.96
N VAL A 245 12.48 -2.84 -15.53
CA VAL A 245 12.24 -1.52 -14.93
C VAL A 245 13.08 -1.33 -13.67
N GLU A 246 13.13 -2.33 -12.79
CA GLU A 246 13.96 -2.30 -11.56
C GLU A 246 15.45 -2.19 -11.90
N GLU A 247 15.95 -2.92 -12.89
CA GLU A 247 17.34 -2.81 -13.38
C GLU A 247 17.65 -1.43 -13.96
N MET A 248 16.73 -0.85 -14.74
CA MET A 248 16.87 0.51 -15.25
C MET A 248 16.92 1.53 -14.13
N VAL A 249 16.01 1.43 -13.15
CA VAL A 249 15.95 2.31 -11.98
C VAL A 249 17.20 2.14 -11.11
N ALA A 250 17.70 0.92 -10.97
CA ALA A 250 18.96 0.61 -10.30
C ALA A 250 20.14 1.33 -10.96
N ALA A 251 20.26 1.22 -12.28
CA ALA A 251 21.31 1.87 -13.04
C ALA A 251 21.19 3.40 -13.03
N GLU A 252 19.98 3.93 -13.15
CA GLU A 252 19.70 5.38 -13.17
C GLU A 252 20.06 6.05 -11.83
N TYR A 253 19.72 5.40 -10.72
CA TYR A 253 19.87 5.98 -9.37
C TYR A 253 21.01 5.39 -8.54
N GLY A 254 21.81 4.47 -9.11
CA GLY A 254 22.88 3.79 -8.38
C GLY A 254 22.38 2.91 -7.22
N LEU A 255 21.18 2.33 -7.36
CA LEU A 255 20.58 1.47 -6.35
C LEU A 255 20.97 0.01 -6.57
N HIS A 256 20.89 -0.79 -5.51
CA HIS A 256 21.16 -2.22 -5.58
C HIS A 256 19.96 -3.02 -5.06
N PHE A 257 19.33 -3.77 -5.95
CA PHE A 257 18.24 -4.67 -5.60
C PHE A 257 18.81 -6.03 -5.20
N SER A 258 18.24 -6.59 -4.15
CA SER A 258 18.53 -7.91 -3.61
C SER A 258 17.26 -8.74 -3.61
N GLN A 259 17.42 -10.00 -3.97
CA GLN A 259 16.31 -10.93 -4.16
C GLN A 259 15.84 -11.54 -2.82
N GLY A 260 16.68 -11.48 -1.78
CA GLY A 260 16.49 -12.27 -0.57
C GLY A 260 16.74 -13.76 -0.82
N ASP A 261 16.39 -14.60 0.15
CA ASP A 261 16.44 -16.06 0.00
C ASP A 261 15.05 -16.57 -0.42
N GLU A 262 14.96 -17.64 -1.24
CA GLU A 262 13.68 -18.11 -1.81
C GLU A 262 12.64 -18.52 -0.75
N ASP A 263 13.08 -18.97 0.42
CA ASP A 263 12.24 -19.38 1.55
C ASP A 263 12.08 -18.29 2.63
N GLU A 264 12.65 -17.11 2.39
CA GLU A 264 12.57 -16.01 3.33
C GLU A 264 11.12 -15.48 3.40
N ARG A 265 10.60 -15.22 4.61
CA ARG A 265 9.30 -14.55 4.73
C ARG A 265 9.44 -13.06 4.47
N PHE A 266 8.36 -12.44 4.01
CA PHE A 266 8.34 -10.99 3.79
C PHE A 266 8.88 -10.19 4.98
N THR A 267 8.43 -10.53 6.19
CA THR A 267 8.77 -9.86 7.44
C THR A 267 10.20 -10.13 7.94
N ASP A 268 10.92 -11.12 7.40
CA ASP A 268 12.23 -11.48 7.93
C ASP A 268 13.28 -10.35 7.76
N ARG A 269 13.26 -9.59 6.64
CA ARG A 269 14.13 -8.40 6.48
C ARG A 269 13.80 -7.26 7.44
N PHE A 270 12.57 -7.20 7.93
CA PHE A 270 12.15 -6.16 8.87
C PHE A 270 12.65 -6.42 10.30
N LYS A 271 13.06 -7.65 10.65
CA LYS A 271 13.62 -7.97 11.97
C LYS A 271 14.81 -7.09 12.32
N GLY A 272 15.73 -6.90 11.37
CA GLY A 272 16.91 -6.05 11.55
C GLY A 272 16.57 -4.57 11.75
N LEU A 273 15.41 -4.13 11.25
CA LEU A 273 14.94 -2.76 11.44
C LEU A 273 14.41 -2.54 12.85
N PHE A 274 13.62 -3.46 13.39
CA PHE A 274 12.95 -3.28 14.69
C PHE A 274 13.76 -3.83 15.87
N GLY A 275 14.76 -4.68 15.63
CA GLY A 275 15.61 -5.23 16.69
C GLY A 275 14.90 -6.21 17.62
N THR A 276 13.74 -6.73 17.22
CA THR A 276 12.93 -7.64 18.04
C THR A 276 12.65 -8.95 17.33
N ASN A 277 12.60 -10.04 18.11
CA ASN A 277 12.05 -11.32 17.67
C ASN A 277 10.52 -11.36 17.79
N GLU A 278 9.88 -10.26 18.19
CA GLU A 278 8.43 -10.13 18.41
C GLU A 278 7.59 -10.15 17.13
N LEU A 279 8.24 -10.27 15.96
CA LEU A 279 7.55 -10.42 14.68
C LEU A 279 6.83 -11.77 14.53
N TYR A 280 6.75 -12.58 15.60
CA TYR A 280 5.98 -13.82 15.63
C TYR A 280 5.02 -13.88 16.83
N PRO A 281 3.82 -14.47 16.63
CA PRO A 281 3.34 -15.11 15.40
C PRO A 281 2.84 -14.10 14.34
N MET A 282 3.00 -14.47 13.06
CA MET A 282 2.34 -13.82 11.92
C MET A 282 1.51 -14.89 11.21
N PHE A 283 0.50 -14.47 10.45
CA PHE A 283 -0.29 -15.43 9.70
C PHE A 283 0.58 -16.23 8.73
N PRO A 284 0.36 -17.53 8.58
CA PRO A 284 0.93 -18.26 7.45
C PRO A 284 0.35 -17.68 6.15
N ARG A 285 1.21 -17.48 5.15
CA ARG A 285 0.77 -17.26 3.78
C ARG A 285 0.14 -18.58 3.28
N ARG A 286 -1.05 -18.51 2.70
CA ARG A 286 -1.81 -19.66 2.17
C ARG A 286 -2.11 -19.43 0.70
#